data_AF-A0AAV8X9K8-F1
#
_entry.id   AF-A0AAV8X9K8-F1
#
_cell.length_a   1.000
_cell.length_b   1.000
_cell.length_c   1.000
_cell.angle_alpha   90.00
_cell.angle_beta   90.00
_cell.angle_gamma   90.00
#
_symmetry.space_group_name_H-M   'P 1'
#
loop_
_entity.id
_entity.type
_entity.pdbx_description
1 polymer ?
#
loop_
_entity_poly.entity_id
_entity_poly.type
_entity_poly.pdbx_seq_one_letter_code
_entity_poly.pdbx_strand_id
1 'polypeptide(L)' 'MFKLVGEEIFTIGKQHAKCVLRVDPMPHFAFSYSLYVDGKPLEKFTEKQSQSIRSWAVLAEGKRYRVVF' A
#
# COMPACT_ATOMS: atom_id res chain seq x y z
N MET A 1 20.77 -1.93 18.24
CA MET A 1 20.12 -2.95 17.38
C MET A 1 18.83 -2.33 16.86
N PHE A 2 18.67 -2.13 15.54
CA PHE A 2 17.45 -1.57 14.97
C PHE A 2 16.31 -2.60 15.10
N LYS A 3 15.15 -2.17 15.59
CA LYS A 3 13.97 -3.03 15.70
C LYS A 3 13.36 -3.16 14.30
N LEU A 4 13.48 -4.34 13.69
CA LEU A 4 12.94 -4.61 12.35
C LEU A 4 11.42 -4.83 12.37
N VAL A 5 10.86 -5.11 13.55
CA VAL A 5 9.42 -5.32 13.77
C VAL A 5 8.85 -4.11 14.47
N GLY A 6 7.70 -3.64 13.98
CA GLY A 6 6.99 -2.51 14.54
C GLY A 6 6.18 -1.77 13.49
N GLU A 7 5.82 -0.54 13.84
CA GLU A 7 5.09 0.37 12.98
C GLU A 7 5.91 1.62 12.75
N GLU A 8 6.00 2.03 11.49
CA GLU A 8 6.55 3.32 11.08
C GLU A 8 5.41 4.20 10.57
N ILE A 9 5.29 5.40 11.12
CA ILE A 9 4.21 6.34 10.79
C ILE A 9 4.80 7.52 10.03
N PHE A 10 4.25 7.81 8.85
CA PHE A 10 4.70 8.92 8.02
C PHE A 10 3.51 9.54 7.28
N THR A 11 3.74 10.68 6.62
CA THR A 11 2.73 11.34 5.79
C THR A 11 3.21 11.46 4.34
N ILE A 12 2.30 11.33 3.38
CA ILE A 12 2.62 11.43 1.95
C ILE A 12 1.73 12.47 1.23
N GLY A 13 2.35 13.20 0.31
CA GLY A 13 1.69 14.09 -0.62
C GLY A 13 1.20 15.40 -0.02
N LYS A 14 0.61 16.25 -0.86
CA LYS A 14 0.09 17.58 -0.45
C LYS A 14 -1.08 17.49 0.54
N GLN A 15 -1.80 16.37 0.53
CA GLN A 15 -2.94 16.14 1.43
C GLN A 15 -2.51 15.59 2.80
N HIS A 16 -1.20 15.40 3.04
CA HIS A 16 -0.65 14.83 4.27
C HIS A 16 -1.36 13.53 4.69
N ALA A 17 -1.63 12.65 3.74
CA ALA A 17 -2.30 11.38 4.01
C ALA A 17 -1.49 10.58 5.04
N LYS A 18 -2.15 10.09 6.09
CA LYS A 18 -1.47 9.38 7.18
C LYS A 18 -1.22 7.94 6.75
N CYS A 19 0.04 7.55 6.74
CA CYS A 19 0.47 6.21 6.40
C CYS A 19 1.05 5.49 7.62
N VAL A 20 0.74 4.20 7.74
CA VAL A 20 1.33 3.31 8.74
C VAL A 20 1.90 2.09 8.03
N LEU A 21 3.22 1.95 8.02
CA LEU A 21 3.91 0.75 7.56
C LEU A 21 4.12 -0.16 8.75
N ARG A 22 3.44 -1.31 8.75
CA ARG A 22 3.63 -2.36 9.76
C ARG A 22 4.54 -3.45 9.20
N VAL A 23 5.52 -3.82 9.99
CA VAL A 23 6.42 -4.96 9.72
C VAL A 23 6.21 -6.01 10.80
N ASP A 24 5.61 -7.14 10.41
CA ASP A 24 5.34 -8.26 11.30
C ASP A 24 6.33 -9.40 11.04
N PRO A 25 6.80 -10.11 12.08
CA PRO A 25 7.68 -11.26 11.91
C PRO A 25 6.91 -12.46 11.38
N MET A 26 7.55 -13.22 10.49
CA MET A 26 7.06 -14.49 9.95
C MET A 26 8.03 -15.63 10.31
N PRO A 27 7.58 -16.90 10.27
CA PRO A 27 8.49 -18.05 10.39
C PRO A 27 9.66 -17.98 9.40
N HIS A 28 10.74 -18.68 9.71
CA HIS A 28 11.93 -18.77 8.84
C HIS A 28 12.64 -17.44 8.57
N PHE A 29 12.69 -16.53 9.56
CA PHE A 29 13.35 -15.22 9.45
C PHE A 29 12.80 -14.35 8.31
N ALA A 30 11.54 -14.54 7.95
CA ALA A 30 10.83 -13.71 6.99
C ALA A 30 10.04 -12.58 7.70
N PHE A 31 9.60 -11.60 6.93
CA PHE A 31 8.78 -10.48 7.41
C PHE A 31 7.61 -10.24 6.45
N SER A 32 6.45 -9.91 6.98
CA SER A 32 5.33 -9.41 6.20
C SER A 32 5.20 -7.91 6.36
N TYR A 33 4.87 -7.23 5.26
CA TYR A 33 4.73 -5.78 5.19
C TYR A 33 3.28 -5.44 4.88
N SER A 34 2.68 -4.63 5.74
CA SER A 34 1.32 -4.11 5.54
C SER A 34 1.36 -2.59 5.53
N LEU A 35 0.78 -1.97 4.52
CA LEU A 35 0.65 -0.52 4.45
C LEU A 35 -0.82 -0.12 4.65
N TYR A 36 -1.05 0.78 5.59
CA TYR A 36 -2.34 1.43 5.80
C TYR A 36 -2.25 2.89 5.38
N VAL A 37 -3.26 3.37 4.67
CA VAL A 37 -3.42 4.77 4.25
C VAL A 37 -4.76 5.26 4.79
N ASP A 38 -4.72 6.30 5.62
CA ASP A 38 -5.88 6.86 6.34
C ASP A 38 -6.71 5.78 7.04
N GLY A 39 -6.00 4.85 7.71
CA GLY A 39 -6.59 3.75 8.47
C GLY A 39 -7.14 2.59 7.62
N LYS A 40 -6.98 2.61 6.29
CA LYS A 40 -7.42 1.53 5.39
C LYS A 40 -6.24 0.76 4.82
N PRO A 41 -6.32 -0.57 4.67
CA PRO A 41 -5.32 -1.33 3.94
C PRO A 41 -5.11 -0.77 2.53
N LEU A 42 -3.87 -0.78 2.04
CA LEU A 42 -3.50 -0.25 0.72
C LEU A 42 -4.41 -0.76 -0.39
N GLU A 43 -4.74 -2.05 -0.40
CA GLU A 43 -5.62 -2.67 -1.39
C GLU A 43 -6.99 -1.98 -1.45
N LYS A 44 -7.62 -1.74 -0.29
CA LYS A 44 -8.92 -1.05 -0.19
C LYS A 44 -8.82 0.42 -0.55
N PHE A 45 -7.71 1.07 -0.22
CA PHE A 45 -7.44 2.43 -0.68
C PHE A 45 -7.33 2.51 -2.21
N THR A 46 -6.56 1.61 -2.83
CA THR A 46 -6.36 1.54 -4.28
C THR A 46 -7.65 1.21 -5.02
N GLU A 47 -8.47 0.31 -4.49
CA GLU A 47 -9.79 -0.02 -5.05
C GLU A 47 -10.70 1.22 -5.09
N LYS A 48 -10.83 1.95 -3.97
CA LYS A 48 -11.62 3.18 -3.89
C LYS A 48 -11.10 4.25 -4.87
N GLN A 49 -9.79 4.43 -4.94
CA GLN A 49 -9.21 5.40 -5.88
C GLN A 49 -9.53 5.01 -7.32
N SER A 50 -9.30 3.75 -7.71
CA SER A 50 -9.58 3.24 -9.05
C SER A 50 -11.02 3.48 -9.49
N GLN A 51 -11.99 3.27 -8.58
CA GLN A 51 -13.40 3.60 -8.82
C GLN A 51 -13.63 5.10 -9.02
N SER A 52 -13.02 5.93 -8.16
CA SER A 52 -13.18 7.39 -8.19
C SER A 52 -12.60 8.01 -9.47
N ILE A 53 -11.43 7.55 -9.93
CA ILE A 53 -10.75 8.09 -11.12
C ILE A 53 -11.08 7.33 -12.40
N ARG A 54 -12.05 6.40 -12.35
CA ARG A 54 -12.45 5.51 -13.47
C ARG A 54 -11.26 4.83 -14.15
N SER A 55 -10.20 4.55 -13.41
CA SER A 55 -8.98 3.95 -13.96
C SER A 55 -8.90 2.48 -13.61
N TRP A 56 -8.52 1.64 -14.57
CA TRP A 56 -8.37 0.20 -14.34
C TRP A 56 -6.91 -0.23 -14.53
N ALA A 57 -6.42 -1.08 -13.64
CA ALA A 57 -5.13 -1.73 -13.80
C ALA A 57 -5.32 -3.09 -14.48
N VAL A 58 -4.62 -3.33 -15.58
CA VAL A 58 -4.72 -4.58 -16.37
C VAL A 58 -3.34 -5.21 -16.48
N LEU A 59 -3.26 -6.53 -16.31
CA LEU A 59 -2.06 -7.31 -16.59
C LEU A 59 -2.18 -7.92 -17.99
N ALA A 60 -1.27 -7.58 -18.89
CA ALA A 60 -1.20 -8.18 -20.23
C ALA A 60 0.26 -8.50 -20.54
N GLU A 61 0.53 -9.75 -20.96
CA GLU A 61 1.89 -10.23 -21.29
C GLU A 61 2.92 -9.98 -20.18
N GLY A 62 2.52 -10.17 -18.92
CA GLY A 62 3.39 -9.95 -17.76
C GLY A 62 3.70 -8.48 -17.46
N LYS A 63 3.17 -7.54 -18.24
CA LYS A 63 3.29 -6.09 -18.01
C LYS A 63 1.99 -5.55 -17.40
N ARG A 64 2.15 -4.59 -16.48
CA ARG A 64 1.04 -3.91 -15.80
C ARG A 64 0.74 -2.59 -16.51
N TYR A 65 -0.50 -2.44 -16.98
CA TYR A 65 -1.02 -1.26 -17.66
C TYR A 65 -2.04 -0.54 -16.78
N ARG A 66 -2.16 0.78 -16.95
CA ARG A 66 -3.23 1.59 -16.35
C ARG A 66 -4.05 2.24 -17.47
N VAL A 67 -5.30 1.83 -17.60
CA VAL A 67 -6.29 2.45 -18.49
C VAL A 67 -6.93 3.62 -17.75
N VAL A 68 -6.96 4.80 -18.36
CA VAL A 68 -7.56 6.02 -17.81
C VAL A 68 -8.48 6.60 -18.89
N PHE A 69 -9.71 6.96 -18.51
CA PHE A 69 -10.71 7.59 -19.38
C PHE A 69 -10.73 9.10 -19.19
#